data_AF-A0A1T4REA5-F1
#
_entry.id   AF-A0A1T4REA5-F1
#
_cell.length_a   1.000
_cell.length_b   1.000
_cell.length_c   1.000
_cell.angle_alpha   90.00
_cell.angle_beta   90.00
_cell.angle_gamma   90.00
#
_symmetry.space_group_name_H-M   'P 1'
#
loop_
_entity.id
_entity.type
_entity.pdbx_description
1 polymer ?
#
loop_
_entity_poly.entity_id
_entity_poly.type
_entity_poly.pdbx_seq_one_letter_code
_entity_poly.pdbx_strand_id
1 'polypeptide(L)'
;MSIVLNRKYIENPLEPPHEVVAFCLQQHQSSIYRMEKLANYYEGKHDVLERKTERDKEYRSNIVTNHFKLIVDSFTAFALGNPVAYTEQNQEQDISIFTDMLEKMDIVSHDIELEKDLSVFGFSNELHYMRKDMNDELETEICITKIDPRGSFVVTDDTVDKNKLFAVRYVKQHDLNGNEKGYCVEIYTKSEVITYESESLEFQNVVEISRVQHYFGEVPMVEFRNNEEKIGDAEPVLSLIDAYNNLQSDRSNDIDTQINAVLIAYGYSLVDALENAKGSTQIAIETPIENARTEFLTNSLDQTQVELFVKSIEENIHKISYVPNMNDEKFSGNVSGEAMKWKVFMMLNALVIKQRYFIKGIKERLILLQNVLNVKNGINLNLSTLKIQMKPNLPVNLSEIIQNINNSQEFIPLIHSLGWLPDVDNPQELIEQLNEQKMNNMERQMELIGSSHDDIEKDEEDDSDSENSKDNQSKRTRSTVTVQ
;
A
#
# COMPACT_ATOMS: atom_id res chain seq x y z
N MET A 1 -8.51 -9.12 -16.01
CA MET A 1 -7.78 -8.44 -17.10
C MET A 1 -8.79 -8.13 -18.19
N SER A 2 -8.79 -6.93 -18.75
CA SER A 2 -9.72 -6.59 -19.83
C SER A 2 -9.52 -7.53 -21.03
N ILE A 3 -10.63 -7.98 -21.58
CA ILE A 3 -10.64 -8.89 -22.73
C ILE A 3 -10.88 -8.06 -23.98
N VAL A 4 -10.02 -8.25 -24.98
CA VAL A 4 -10.13 -7.57 -26.26
C VAL A 4 -10.89 -8.48 -27.22
N LEU A 5 -11.97 -7.96 -27.81
CA LEU A 5 -12.77 -8.65 -28.82
C LEU A 5 -12.69 -7.94 -30.16
N ASN A 6 -12.71 -8.72 -31.23
CA ASN A 6 -12.86 -8.14 -32.55
C ASN A 6 -14.26 -7.57 -32.74
N ARG A 7 -14.33 -6.28 -33.10
CA ARG A 7 -15.61 -5.56 -33.23
C ARG A 7 -16.60 -6.24 -34.19
N LYS A 8 -16.14 -7.03 -35.15
CA LYS A 8 -17.01 -7.73 -36.11
C LYS A 8 -17.92 -8.78 -35.47
N TYR A 9 -17.55 -9.31 -34.30
CA TYR A 9 -18.36 -10.32 -33.60
C TYR A 9 -19.43 -9.72 -32.69
N ILE A 10 -19.48 -8.40 -32.55
CA ILE A 10 -20.48 -7.69 -31.75
C ILE A 10 -21.14 -6.63 -32.64
N GLU A 11 -22.31 -6.98 -33.19
CA GLU A 11 -23.13 -6.01 -33.95
C GLU A 11 -23.79 -5.00 -33.01
N ASN A 12 -24.27 -5.45 -31.84
CA ASN A 12 -24.90 -4.60 -30.82
C ASN A 12 -24.26 -4.82 -29.44
N PRO A 13 -23.44 -3.88 -28.94
CA PRO A 13 -22.83 -3.96 -27.60
C PRO A 13 -23.84 -3.94 -26.44
N LEU A 14 -25.08 -3.47 -26.68
CA LEU A 14 -26.14 -3.44 -25.67
C LEU A 14 -26.77 -4.81 -25.43
N GLU A 15 -26.58 -5.75 -26.36
CA GLU A 15 -27.11 -7.10 -26.25
C GLU A 15 -26.03 -8.09 -26.69
N PRO A 16 -25.01 -8.34 -25.84
CA PRO A 16 -23.90 -9.21 -26.20
C PRO A 16 -24.40 -10.65 -26.39
N PRO A 17 -24.08 -11.29 -27.53
CA PRO A 17 -24.48 -12.68 -27.78
C PRO A 17 -23.93 -13.64 -26.71
N HIS A 18 -24.71 -14.64 -26.33
CA HIS A 18 -24.30 -15.60 -25.30
C HIS A 18 -23.00 -16.33 -25.64
N GLU A 19 -22.77 -16.63 -26.93
CA GLU A 19 -21.51 -17.24 -27.40
C GLU A 19 -20.29 -16.36 -27.14
N VAL A 20 -20.45 -15.04 -27.28
CA VAL A 20 -19.39 -14.07 -27.01
C VAL A 20 -19.11 -13.98 -25.52
N VAL A 21 -20.16 -13.96 -24.70
CA VAL A 21 -20.03 -13.96 -23.23
C VAL A 21 -19.34 -15.25 -22.76
N ALA A 22 -19.73 -16.42 -23.28
CA ALA A 22 -19.11 -17.70 -23.00
C ALA A 22 -17.60 -17.69 -23.31
N PHE A 23 -17.22 -17.18 -24.49
CA PHE A 23 -15.81 -17.04 -24.87
C PHE A 23 -15.03 -16.15 -23.89
N CYS A 24 -15.60 -15.00 -23.51
CA CYS A 24 -14.97 -14.11 -22.54
C CYS A 24 -14.81 -14.76 -21.16
N LEU A 25 -15.81 -15.49 -20.68
CA LEU A 25 -15.74 -16.22 -19.42
C LEU A 25 -14.62 -17.26 -19.45
N GLN A 26 -14.49 -18.04 -20.52
CA GLN A 26 -13.41 -19.02 -20.68
C GLN A 26 -12.03 -18.36 -20.72
N GLN A 27 -11.88 -17.26 -21.45
CA GLN A 27 -10.63 -16.52 -21.50
C GLN A 27 -10.26 -15.96 -20.12
N HIS A 28 -11.24 -15.44 -19.37
CA HIS A 28 -11.02 -14.97 -18.00
C HIS A 28 -10.61 -16.11 -17.06
N GLN A 29 -11.27 -17.28 -17.15
CA GLN A 29 -10.91 -18.47 -16.36
C GLN A 29 -9.45 -18.88 -16.52
N SER A 30 -8.88 -18.75 -17.73
CA SER A 30 -7.45 -19.06 -17.96
C SER A 30 -6.50 -18.18 -17.14
N SER A 31 -6.96 -16.98 -16.75
CA SER A 31 -6.18 -16.03 -15.94
C SER A 31 -6.36 -16.18 -14.43
N ILE A 32 -7.35 -16.97 -13.98
CA ILE A 32 -7.66 -17.15 -12.54
C ILE A 32 -6.49 -17.75 -11.79
N TYR A 33 -5.82 -18.76 -12.36
CA TYR A 33 -4.68 -19.41 -11.71
C TYR A 33 -3.57 -18.41 -11.33
N ARG A 34 -3.25 -17.47 -12.23
CA ARG A 34 -2.30 -16.39 -11.94
C ARG A 34 -2.78 -15.53 -10.78
N MET A 35 -4.04 -15.09 -10.79
CA MET A 35 -4.60 -14.24 -9.75
C MET A 35 -4.65 -14.96 -8.39
N GLU A 36 -5.04 -16.22 -8.35
CA GLU A 36 -5.03 -17.03 -7.12
C GLU A 36 -3.61 -17.18 -6.57
N LYS A 37 -2.61 -17.43 -7.43
CA LYS A 37 -1.22 -17.48 -6.99
C LYS A 37 -0.78 -16.16 -6.35
N LEU A 38 -1.07 -15.03 -7.00
CA LEU A 38 -0.69 -13.70 -6.47
C LEU A 38 -1.40 -13.37 -5.15
N ALA A 39 -2.69 -13.71 -5.04
CA ALA A 39 -3.46 -13.55 -3.79
C ALA A 39 -2.88 -14.41 -2.66
N ASN A 40 -2.56 -15.68 -2.95
CA ASN A 40 -1.97 -16.59 -1.98
C ASN A 40 -0.61 -16.06 -1.46
N TYR A 41 0.24 -15.54 -2.35
CA TYR A 41 1.51 -14.94 -1.94
C TYR A 41 1.30 -13.71 -1.06
N TYR A 42 0.36 -12.83 -1.41
CA TYR A 42 0.03 -11.70 -0.55
C TYR A 42 -0.42 -12.14 0.86
N GLU A 43 -1.24 -13.19 0.94
CA GLU A 43 -1.71 -13.78 2.21
C GLU A 43 -0.64 -14.58 2.97
N GLY A 44 0.56 -14.79 2.40
CA GLY A 44 1.64 -15.58 3.02
C GLY A 44 1.53 -17.09 2.76
N LYS A 45 0.63 -17.52 1.89
CA LYS A 45 0.49 -18.91 1.42
C LYS A 45 1.40 -19.15 0.21
N HIS A 46 2.71 -19.14 0.42
CA HIS A 46 3.69 -19.31 -0.65
C HIS A 46 3.92 -20.79 -0.98
N ASP A 47 4.39 -21.08 -2.20
CA ASP A 47 4.68 -22.44 -2.69
C ASP A 47 5.61 -23.24 -1.76
N VAL A 48 6.50 -22.56 -1.02
CA VAL A 48 7.41 -23.19 -0.04
C VAL A 48 6.68 -23.97 1.05
N LEU A 49 5.44 -23.59 1.42
CA LEU A 49 4.65 -24.29 2.42
C LEU A 49 4.23 -25.69 1.95
N GLU A 50 4.05 -25.86 0.65
CA GLU A 50 3.68 -27.14 0.02
C GLU A 50 4.91 -27.99 -0.33
N ARG A 51 6.12 -27.45 -0.17
CA ARG A 51 7.37 -28.13 -0.46
C ARG A 51 7.45 -29.45 0.32
N LYS A 52 7.65 -30.54 -0.42
CA LYS A 52 7.91 -31.87 0.12
C LYS A 52 9.39 -32.19 -0.05
N THR A 53 10.09 -32.41 1.05
CA THR A 53 11.45 -32.96 1.07
C THR A 53 11.39 -34.44 1.44
N GLU A 54 12.49 -35.18 1.22
CA GLU A 54 12.60 -36.60 1.58
C GLU A 54 12.57 -36.85 3.11
N ARG A 55 12.66 -35.78 3.92
CA ARG A 55 12.60 -35.86 5.38
C ARG A 55 11.21 -36.24 5.87
N ASP A 56 11.08 -36.82 7.06
CA ASP A 56 9.76 -37.01 7.68
C ASP A 56 9.08 -35.66 7.94
N LYS A 57 7.74 -35.62 7.81
CA LYS A 57 6.96 -34.37 7.95
C LYS A 57 7.24 -33.60 9.24
N GLU A 58 7.58 -34.30 10.31
CA GLU A 58 7.83 -33.74 11.65
C GLU A 58 9.13 -32.93 11.74
N TYR A 59 10.10 -33.19 10.85
CA TYR A 59 11.41 -32.54 10.85
C TYR A 59 11.62 -31.62 9.64
N ARG A 60 10.52 -31.13 9.04
CA ARG A 60 10.57 -30.21 7.90
C ARG A 60 10.30 -28.78 8.37
N SER A 61 11.30 -27.93 8.23
CA SER A 61 11.15 -26.49 8.33
C SER A 61 10.79 -25.92 6.95
N ASN A 62 9.58 -25.38 6.81
CA ASN A 62 9.13 -24.60 5.66
C ASN A 62 8.87 -23.16 6.13
N ILE A 63 9.78 -22.25 5.81
CA ILE A 63 9.78 -20.87 6.31
C ILE A 63 9.32 -19.92 5.20
N VAL A 64 8.38 -19.05 5.54
CA VAL A 64 7.91 -17.96 4.67
C VAL A 64 8.40 -16.63 5.22
N THR A 65 9.21 -15.92 4.44
CA THR A 65 9.46 -14.50 4.62
C THR A 65 8.67 -13.73 3.57
N ASN A 66 7.59 -13.09 4.00
CA ASN A 66 6.59 -12.49 3.09
C ASN A 66 7.05 -11.14 2.51
N HIS A 67 8.08 -11.18 1.66
CA HIS A 67 8.54 -10.05 0.86
C HIS A 67 7.46 -9.55 -0.11
N PHE A 68 6.55 -10.44 -0.55
CA PHE A 68 5.48 -10.07 -1.47
C PHE A 68 4.56 -9.03 -0.84
N LYS A 69 4.06 -9.30 0.37
CA LYS A 69 3.24 -8.37 1.15
C LYS A 69 4.01 -7.09 1.49
N LEU A 70 5.28 -7.20 1.88
CA LEU A 70 6.12 -6.03 2.15
C LEU A 70 6.16 -5.07 0.95
N ILE A 71 6.38 -5.60 -0.25
CA ILE A 71 6.46 -4.80 -1.47
C ILE A 71 5.11 -4.14 -1.78
N VAL A 72 4.03 -4.92 -1.76
CA VAL A 72 2.67 -4.43 -2.06
C VAL A 72 2.25 -3.35 -1.07
N ASP A 73 2.40 -3.58 0.23
CA ASP A 73 2.00 -2.61 1.25
C ASP A 73 2.88 -1.35 1.17
N SER A 74 4.17 -1.49 0.84
CA SER A 74 5.07 -0.35 0.63
C SER A 74 4.62 0.53 -0.54
N PHE A 75 4.32 -0.06 -1.70
CA PHE A 75 3.81 0.72 -2.85
C PHE A 75 2.45 1.35 -2.58
N THR A 76 1.54 0.62 -1.94
CA THR A 76 0.20 1.12 -1.62
C THR A 76 0.30 2.34 -0.70
N ALA A 77 1.05 2.22 0.41
CA ALA A 77 1.25 3.32 1.36
C ALA A 77 2.04 4.48 0.74
N PHE A 78 2.98 4.19 -0.16
CA PHE A 78 3.75 5.23 -0.85
C PHE A 78 2.94 6.01 -1.88
N ALA A 79 2.05 5.33 -2.62
CA ALA A 79 1.24 5.93 -3.68
C ALA A 79 0.05 6.73 -3.14
N LEU A 80 -0.63 6.21 -2.12
CA LEU A 80 -1.91 6.71 -1.61
C LEU A 80 -1.92 6.94 -0.09
N GLY A 81 -0.76 6.98 0.56
CA GLY A 81 -0.68 7.39 1.96
C GLY A 81 -1.20 8.81 2.18
N ASN A 82 -1.10 9.66 1.15
CA ASN A 82 -1.81 10.94 1.09
C ASN A 82 -3.02 10.81 0.14
N PRO A 83 -4.19 11.36 0.49
CA PRO A 83 -5.35 11.38 -0.39
C PRO A 83 -5.08 12.01 -1.76
N VAL A 84 -5.82 11.58 -2.77
CA VAL A 84 -5.78 12.19 -4.11
C VAL A 84 -6.37 13.59 -4.04
N ALA A 85 -5.59 14.60 -4.46
CA ALA A 85 -6.01 15.98 -4.47
C ALA A 85 -6.70 16.34 -5.80
N TYR A 86 -7.84 17.00 -5.71
CA TYR A 86 -8.62 17.52 -6.83
C TYR A 86 -8.60 19.05 -6.80
N THR A 87 -8.05 19.67 -7.84
CA THR A 87 -7.91 21.13 -7.91
C THR A 87 -8.44 21.64 -9.24
N GLU A 88 -9.21 22.72 -9.24
CA GLU A 88 -9.69 23.37 -10.47
C GLU A 88 -8.71 24.48 -10.87
N GLN A 89 -8.31 24.51 -12.15
CA GLN A 89 -7.22 25.37 -12.60
C GLN A 89 -7.59 26.86 -12.65
N ASN A 90 -8.86 27.20 -12.91
CA ASN A 90 -9.28 28.59 -13.16
C ASN A 90 -10.20 29.19 -12.09
N GLN A 91 -10.56 28.41 -11.07
CA GLN A 91 -11.58 28.73 -10.05
C GLN A 91 -12.92 29.24 -10.63
N GLU A 92 -13.26 28.79 -11.84
CA GLU A 92 -14.50 29.15 -12.55
C GLU A 92 -15.66 28.23 -12.17
N GLN A 93 -15.37 27.04 -11.64
CA GLN A 93 -16.36 26.03 -11.32
C GLN A 93 -16.29 25.60 -9.86
N ASP A 94 -17.47 25.51 -9.24
CA ASP A 94 -17.60 24.96 -7.90
C ASP A 94 -17.51 23.43 -7.96
N ILE A 95 -16.38 22.89 -7.47
CA ILE A 95 -16.13 21.45 -7.37
C ILE A 95 -16.56 20.87 -6.02
N SER A 96 -17.10 21.68 -5.09
CA SER A 96 -17.53 21.23 -3.76
C SER A 96 -18.52 20.07 -3.83
N ILE A 97 -19.43 20.12 -4.80
CA ILE A 97 -20.43 19.07 -5.03
C ILE A 97 -19.75 17.72 -5.32
N PHE A 98 -18.63 17.72 -6.05
CA PHE A 98 -17.86 16.49 -6.29
C PHE A 98 -17.09 16.06 -5.05
N THR A 99 -16.42 16.99 -4.36
CA THR A 99 -15.64 16.63 -3.17
C THR A 99 -16.52 16.07 -2.07
N ASP A 100 -17.68 16.68 -1.82
CA ASP A 100 -18.67 16.22 -0.83
C ASP A 100 -19.22 14.84 -1.19
N MET A 101 -19.46 14.61 -2.49
CA MET A 101 -19.92 13.32 -3.00
C MET A 101 -18.85 12.23 -2.83
N LEU A 102 -17.60 12.54 -3.12
CA LEU A 102 -16.48 11.61 -2.94
C LEU A 102 -16.23 11.32 -1.46
N GLU A 103 -16.39 12.31 -0.59
CA GLU A 103 -16.28 12.14 0.87
C GLU A 103 -17.39 11.23 1.41
N LYS A 104 -18.65 11.42 0.97
CA LYS A 104 -19.76 10.51 1.32
C LYS A 104 -19.54 9.06 0.89
N MET A 105 -18.76 8.84 -0.16
CA MET A 105 -18.39 7.50 -0.64
C MET A 105 -17.18 6.89 0.08
N ASP A 106 -16.54 7.62 0.99
CA ASP A 106 -15.25 7.24 1.57
C ASP A 106 -14.20 6.89 0.49
N ILE A 107 -14.02 7.82 -0.46
CA ILE A 107 -13.11 7.61 -1.60
C ILE A 107 -11.68 7.29 -1.17
N VAL A 108 -11.26 7.80 -0.01
CA VAL A 108 -9.88 7.65 0.48
C VAL A 108 -9.61 6.19 0.85
N SER A 109 -10.50 5.56 1.62
CA SER A 109 -10.39 4.13 1.94
C SER A 109 -10.52 3.27 0.69
N HIS A 110 -11.48 3.61 -0.18
CA HIS A 110 -11.72 2.87 -1.42
C HIS A 110 -10.53 2.90 -2.38
N ASP A 111 -9.87 4.06 -2.54
CA ASP A 111 -8.69 4.21 -3.39
C ASP A 111 -7.51 3.36 -2.86
N ILE A 112 -7.32 3.29 -1.54
CA ILE A 112 -6.29 2.44 -0.92
C ILE A 112 -6.57 0.95 -1.20
N GLU A 113 -7.82 0.51 -1.08
CA GLU A 113 -8.18 -0.88 -1.38
C GLU A 113 -8.03 -1.23 -2.87
N LEU A 114 -8.35 -0.28 -3.76
CA LEU A 114 -8.14 -0.42 -5.19
C LEU A 114 -6.66 -0.55 -5.53
N GLU A 115 -5.83 0.33 -4.96
CA GLU A 115 -4.39 0.35 -5.18
C GLU A 115 -3.69 -0.90 -4.64
N LYS A 116 -4.19 -1.45 -3.54
CA LYS A 116 -3.72 -2.74 -3.03
C LYS A 116 -3.95 -3.86 -4.07
N ASP A 117 -5.17 -4.00 -4.58
CA ASP A 117 -5.47 -5.01 -5.61
C ASP A 117 -4.70 -4.73 -6.91
N LEU A 118 -4.52 -3.46 -7.25
CA LEU A 118 -3.68 -3.02 -8.36
C LEU A 118 -2.23 -3.46 -8.20
N SER A 119 -1.68 -3.31 -7.01
CA SER A 119 -0.31 -3.71 -6.66
C SER A 119 -0.14 -5.23 -6.60
N VAL A 120 -1.17 -5.98 -6.23
CA VAL A 120 -1.15 -7.46 -6.21
C VAL A 120 -1.32 -8.05 -7.61
N PHE A 121 -2.38 -7.67 -8.34
CA PHE A 121 -2.78 -8.32 -9.60
C PHE A 121 -2.32 -7.57 -10.86
N GLY A 122 -1.88 -6.32 -10.72
CA GLY A 122 -1.53 -5.41 -11.81
C GLY A 122 -2.73 -4.67 -12.44
N PHE A 123 -3.96 -4.99 -12.01
CA PHE A 123 -5.19 -4.31 -12.40
C PHE A 123 -6.24 -4.49 -11.29
N SER A 124 -7.21 -3.59 -11.23
CA SER A 124 -8.32 -3.64 -10.27
C SER A 124 -9.59 -3.14 -10.94
N ASN A 125 -10.75 -3.64 -10.51
CA ASN A 125 -12.04 -3.26 -11.09
C ASN A 125 -12.87 -2.50 -10.05
N GLU A 126 -13.35 -1.34 -10.45
CA GLU A 126 -14.31 -0.53 -9.71
C GLU A 126 -15.68 -0.64 -10.37
N LEU A 127 -16.71 -0.93 -9.59
CA LEU A 127 -18.09 -0.97 -10.03
C LEU A 127 -18.86 0.22 -9.46
N HIS A 128 -19.57 0.92 -10.34
CA HIS A 128 -20.52 1.96 -10.00
C HIS A 128 -21.93 1.40 -10.00
N TYR A 129 -22.70 1.72 -8.96
CA TYR A 129 -24.09 1.28 -8.85
C TYR A 129 -24.93 2.31 -8.11
N MET A 130 -26.25 2.17 -8.23
CA MET A 130 -27.21 2.98 -7.50
C MET A 130 -27.76 2.16 -6.34
N ARG A 131 -27.65 2.70 -5.14
CA ARG A 131 -28.28 2.14 -3.94
C ARG A 131 -29.49 3.00 -3.58
N LYS A 132 -30.57 2.39 -3.07
CA LYS A 132 -31.65 3.16 -2.44
C LYS A 132 -31.14 3.74 -1.12
N ASP A 133 -31.49 4.99 -0.82
CA ASP A 133 -31.18 5.55 0.50
C ASP A 133 -31.89 4.71 1.58
N MET A 134 -31.21 4.50 2.70
CA MET A 134 -31.74 3.77 3.85
C MET A 134 -32.84 4.55 4.57
N ASN A 135 -32.84 5.88 4.45
CA ASN A 135 -33.77 6.78 5.12
C ASN A 135 -34.96 7.18 4.24
N ASP A 136 -34.77 7.22 2.91
CA ASP A 136 -35.82 7.54 1.94
C ASP A 136 -35.78 6.59 0.73
N GLU A 137 -36.77 5.70 0.64
CA GLU A 137 -36.86 4.72 -0.44
C GLU A 137 -37.05 5.33 -1.84
N LEU A 138 -37.42 6.63 -1.92
CA LEU A 138 -37.57 7.37 -3.17
C LEU A 138 -36.26 8.02 -3.63
N GLU A 139 -35.27 8.16 -2.74
CA GLU A 139 -33.96 8.68 -3.07
C GLU A 139 -32.97 7.56 -3.42
N THR A 140 -32.04 7.88 -4.32
CA THR A 140 -30.96 6.97 -4.70
C THR A 140 -29.63 7.63 -4.46
N GLU A 141 -28.71 6.88 -3.87
CA GLU A 141 -27.32 7.26 -3.68
C GLU A 141 -26.48 6.58 -4.74
N ILE A 142 -25.54 7.34 -5.29
CA ILE A 142 -24.51 6.76 -6.15
C ILE A 142 -23.51 6.08 -5.22
N CYS A 143 -23.08 4.87 -5.56
CA CYS A 143 -22.09 4.14 -4.79
C CYS A 143 -21.03 3.60 -5.73
N ILE A 144 -19.82 3.48 -5.19
CA ILE A 144 -18.71 2.79 -5.83
C ILE A 144 -18.28 1.65 -4.93
N THR A 145 -17.78 0.58 -5.53
CA THR A 145 -17.18 -0.51 -4.77
C THR A 145 -16.12 -1.20 -5.60
N LYS A 146 -15.06 -1.65 -4.93
CA LYS A 146 -14.06 -2.49 -5.53
C LYS A 146 -14.63 -3.90 -5.71
N ILE A 147 -14.50 -4.46 -6.90
CA ILE A 147 -14.89 -5.83 -7.19
C ILE A 147 -13.65 -6.68 -7.39
N ASP A 148 -13.68 -7.88 -6.81
CA ASP A 148 -12.63 -8.87 -6.98
C ASP A 148 -12.37 -9.15 -8.48
N PRO A 149 -11.13 -8.91 -8.96
CA PRO A 149 -10.70 -9.21 -10.33
C PRO A 149 -10.90 -10.67 -10.77
N ARG A 150 -10.97 -11.61 -9.81
CA ARG A 150 -11.18 -13.05 -10.07
C ARG A 150 -12.61 -13.40 -10.46
N GLY A 151 -13.57 -12.52 -10.22
CA GLY A 151 -14.96 -12.68 -10.62
C GLY A 151 -15.45 -11.56 -11.53
N SER A 152 -14.56 -10.73 -12.08
CA SER A 152 -14.96 -9.58 -12.89
C SER A 152 -13.96 -9.19 -13.96
N PHE A 153 -14.46 -8.68 -15.08
CA PHE A 153 -13.63 -8.15 -16.16
C PHE A 153 -14.41 -7.19 -17.06
N VAL A 154 -13.67 -6.28 -17.69
CA VAL A 154 -14.18 -5.36 -18.72
C VAL A 154 -13.85 -5.93 -20.10
N VAL A 155 -14.75 -5.75 -21.05
CA VAL A 155 -14.56 -6.16 -22.46
C VAL A 155 -14.43 -4.92 -23.32
N THR A 156 -13.38 -4.87 -24.15
CA THR A 156 -13.10 -3.76 -25.06
C THR A 156 -13.05 -4.23 -26.51
N ASP A 157 -13.23 -3.31 -27.45
CA ASP A 157 -12.98 -3.58 -28.87
C ASP A 157 -11.48 -3.65 -29.19
N ASP A 158 -11.17 -4.16 -30.39
CA ASP A 158 -9.81 -4.27 -30.95
C ASP A 158 -9.35 -3.00 -31.69
N THR A 159 -10.07 -1.88 -31.50
CA THR A 159 -9.66 -0.60 -32.09
C THR A 159 -8.48 0.00 -31.34
N VAL A 160 -7.82 0.99 -31.95
CA VAL A 160 -6.70 1.72 -31.32
C VAL A 160 -7.15 2.37 -30.00
N ASP A 161 -8.39 2.82 -29.93
CA ASP A 161 -8.96 3.50 -28.77
C ASP A 161 -9.39 2.52 -27.66
N LYS A 162 -9.48 1.20 -27.96
CA LYS A 162 -9.91 0.14 -27.04
C LYS A 162 -11.22 0.50 -26.33
N ASN A 163 -12.26 0.84 -27.08
CA ASN A 163 -13.54 1.30 -26.52
C ASN A 163 -14.20 0.19 -25.70
N LYS A 164 -14.77 0.53 -24.54
CA LYS A 164 -15.50 -0.42 -23.70
C LYS A 164 -16.81 -0.83 -24.39
N LEU A 165 -17.06 -2.14 -24.45
CA LEU A 165 -18.28 -2.71 -25.03
C LEU A 165 -19.27 -3.04 -23.92
N PHE A 166 -18.84 -3.86 -22.98
CA PHE A 166 -19.59 -4.25 -21.78
C PHE A 166 -18.61 -4.73 -20.71
N ALA A 167 -19.09 -4.99 -19.49
CA ALA A 167 -18.33 -5.64 -18.44
C ALA A 167 -19.14 -6.80 -17.86
N VAL A 168 -18.45 -7.77 -17.26
CA VAL A 168 -19.07 -8.96 -16.68
C VAL A 168 -18.59 -9.09 -15.25
N ARG A 169 -19.54 -9.32 -14.34
CA ARG A 169 -19.29 -9.82 -12.99
C ARG A 169 -19.98 -11.17 -12.87
N TYR A 170 -19.29 -12.17 -12.34
CA TYR A 170 -19.90 -13.46 -12.07
C TYR A 170 -19.52 -13.95 -10.69
N VAL A 171 -20.50 -14.58 -10.03
CA VAL A 171 -20.36 -15.06 -8.66
C VAL A 171 -20.87 -16.49 -8.60
N LYS A 172 -20.07 -17.38 -8.04
CA LYS A 172 -20.47 -18.76 -7.77
C LYS A 172 -21.53 -18.78 -6.68
N GLN A 173 -22.68 -19.39 -6.96
CA GLN A 173 -23.77 -19.50 -6.00
C GLN A 173 -23.70 -20.83 -5.24
N HIS A 174 -24.06 -20.80 -3.96
CA HIS A 174 -24.20 -21.97 -3.12
C HIS A 174 -25.62 -22.03 -2.55
N ASP A 175 -26.16 -23.24 -2.39
CA ASP A 175 -27.39 -23.44 -1.63
C ASP A 175 -27.14 -23.21 -0.11
N LEU A 176 -28.20 -23.20 0.69
CA LEU A 176 -28.09 -23.04 2.14
C LEU A 176 -27.34 -24.20 2.82
N ASN A 177 -27.12 -25.32 2.11
CA ASN A 177 -26.37 -26.47 2.59
C ASN A 177 -24.89 -26.43 2.15
N GLY A 178 -24.48 -25.41 1.39
CA GLY A 178 -23.13 -25.24 0.85
C GLY A 178 -22.86 -25.97 -0.48
N ASN A 179 -23.87 -26.60 -1.09
CA ASN A 179 -23.72 -27.24 -2.41
C ASN A 179 -23.69 -26.18 -3.51
N GLU A 180 -22.90 -26.42 -4.54
CA GLU A 180 -22.76 -25.52 -5.69
C GLU A 180 -24.06 -25.50 -6.51
N LYS A 181 -24.62 -24.30 -6.74
CA LYS A 181 -25.88 -24.09 -7.47
C LYS A 181 -25.66 -23.32 -8.78
N GLY A 182 -24.46 -23.40 -9.35
CA GLY A 182 -24.07 -22.69 -10.57
C GLY A 182 -23.55 -21.28 -10.30
N TYR A 183 -23.85 -20.37 -11.22
CA TYR A 183 -23.28 -19.02 -11.28
C TYR A 183 -24.36 -17.97 -11.55
N CYS A 184 -24.25 -16.84 -10.85
CA CYS A 184 -24.92 -15.60 -11.20
C CYS A 184 -23.98 -14.80 -12.10
N VAL A 185 -24.43 -14.38 -13.27
CA VAL A 185 -23.64 -13.58 -14.23
C VAL A 185 -24.36 -12.28 -14.51
N GLU A 186 -23.75 -11.17 -14.13
CA GLU A 186 -24.22 -9.81 -14.35
C GLU A 186 -23.42 -9.19 -15.49
N ILE A 187 -24.12 -8.76 -16.53
CA ILE A 187 -23.57 -8.10 -17.71
C ILE A 187 -23.93 -6.63 -17.64
N TYR A 188 -22.91 -5.77 -17.57
CA TYR A 188 -23.04 -4.33 -17.54
C TYR A 188 -22.78 -3.77 -18.92
N THR A 189 -23.82 -3.23 -19.56
CA THR A 189 -23.73 -2.55 -20.85
C THR A 189 -23.72 -1.04 -20.65
N LYS A 190 -23.73 -0.27 -21.74
CA LYS A 190 -23.77 1.19 -21.71
C LYS A 190 -25.02 1.78 -21.01
N SER A 191 -26.14 1.06 -21.01
CA SER A 191 -27.42 1.55 -20.46
C SER A 191 -28.16 0.57 -19.58
N GLU A 192 -27.81 -0.72 -19.60
CA GLU A 192 -28.56 -1.76 -18.89
C GLU A 192 -27.62 -2.71 -18.14
N VAL A 193 -28.12 -3.25 -17.03
CA VAL A 193 -27.56 -4.40 -16.32
C VAL A 193 -28.47 -5.58 -16.56
N ILE A 194 -27.92 -6.65 -17.14
CA ILE A 194 -28.64 -7.90 -17.43
C ILE A 194 -28.08 -9.01 -16.54
N THR A 195 -28.95 -9.66 -15.76
CA THR A 195 -28.55 -10.70 -14.82
C THR A 195 -29.05 -12.06 -15.31
N TYR A 196 -28.13 -13.02 -15.41
CA TYR A 196 -28.38 -14.39 -15.80
C TYR A 196 -28.05 -15.36 -14.67
N GLU A 197 -28.82 -16.43 -14.58
CA GLU A 197 -28.45 -17.64 -13.84
C GLU A 197 -27.95 -18.69 -14.86
N SER A 198 -26.81 -19.30 -14.56
CA SER A 198 -26.18 -20.33 -15.40
C SER A 198 -25.72 -21.50 -14.55
N GLU A 199 -25.88 -22.73 -15.02
CA GLU A 199 -25.36 -23.92 -14.34
C GLU A 199 -23.83 -23.98 -14.38
N SER A 200 -23.22 -23.45 -15.45
CA SER A 200 -21.76 -23.47 -15.66
C SER A 200 -21.25 -22.19 -16.33
N LEU A 201 -19.93 -22.00 -16.34
CA LEU A 201 -19.27 -20.89 -17.03
C LEU A 201 -19.08 -21.12 -18.55
N GLU A 202 -19.53 -22.27 -19.07
CA GLU A 202 -19.71 -22.46 -20.51
C GLU A 202 -20.89 -21.63 -21.06
N PHE A 203 -21.72 -21.09 -20.14
CA PHE A 203 -22.78 -20.13 -20.44
C PHE A 203 -23.79 -20.66 -21.47
N GLN A 204 -24.11 -21.96 -21.37
CA GLN A 204 -25.14 -22.64 -22.15
C GLN A 204 -26.43 -22.75 -21.32
N ASN A 205 -27.59 -22.69 -21.98
CA ASN A 205 -28.91 -22.80 -21.34
C ASN A 205 -29.16 -21.80 -20.19
N VAL A 206 -28.71 -20.56 -20.37
CA VAL A 206 -28.82 -19.50 -19.37
C VAL A 206 -30.25 -18.97 -19.25
N VAL A 207 -30.63 -18.56 -18.04
CA VAL A 207 -31.95 -17.97 -17.74
C VAL A 207 -31.76 -16.50 -17.36
N GLU A 208 -32.39 -15.59 -18.09
CA GLU A 208 -32.44 -14.17 -17.73
C GLU A 208 -33.36 -13.98 -16.52
N ILE A 209 -32.83 -13.43 -15.42
CA ILE A 209 -33.56 -13.19 -14.17
C ILE A 209 -34.11 -11.77 -14.13
N SER A 210 -33.28 -10.80 -14.55
CA SER A 210 -33.62 -9.38 -14.46
C SER A 210 -32.84 -8.56 -15.48
N ARG A 211 -33.49 -7.51 -15.99
CA ARG A 211 -32.89 -6.48 -16.83
C ARG A 211 -33.27 -5.11 -16.26
N VAL A 212 -32.27 -4.34 -15.87
CA VAL A 212 -32.47 -3.04 -15.19
C VAL A 212 -31.70 -1.96 -15.92
N GLN A 213 -32.40 -0.88 -16.28
CA GLN A 213 -31.78 0.30 -16.88
C GLN A 213 -30.98 1.09 -15.84
N HIS A 214 -29.80 1.57 -16.24
CA HIS A 214 -28.98 2.50 -15.47
C HIS A 214 -28.70 3.77 -16.30
N TYR A 215 -28.18 4.81 -15.62
CA TYR A 215 -28.04 6.15 -16.18
C TYR A 215 -26.61 6.69 -16.13
N PHE A 216 -25.61 5.80 -16.06
CA PHE A 216 -24.20 6.20 -16.06
C PHE A 216 -23.70 6.68 -17.43
N GLY A 217 -24.48 6.44 -18.50
CA GLY A 217 -24.17 6.89 -19.85
C GLY A 217 -23.01 6.16 -20.52
N GLU A 218 -22.30 5.28 -19.80
CA GLU A 218 -21.22 4.40 -20.24
C GLU A 218 -21.25 3.12 -19.38
N VAL A 219 -20.42 2.13 -19.71
CA VAL A 219 -20.31 0.88 -18.93
C VAL A 219 -19.86 1.21 -17.50
N PRO A 220 -20.66 0.87 -16.45
CA PRO A 220 -20.42 1.29 -15.07
C PRO A 220 -19.33 0.48 -14.35
N MET A 221 -18.34 -0.03 -15.08
CA MET A 221 -17.16 -0.70 -14.52
C MET A 221 -15.89 -0.07 -15.07
N VAL A 222 -15.00 0.35 -14.18
CA VAL A 222 -13.71 0.98 -14.49
C VAL A 222 -12.58 0.02 -14.18
N GLU A 223 -11.74 -0.26 -15.17
CA GLU A 223 -10.51 -1.04 -14.97
C GLU A 223 -9.36 -0.08 -14.66
N PHE A 224 -8.90 -0.09 -13.41
CA PHE A 224 -7.66 0.55 -13.01
C PHE A 224 -6.49 -0.35 -13.40
N ARG A 225 -5.41 0.25 -13.93
CA ARG A 225 -4.21 -0.47 -14.38
C ARG A 225 -2.98 0.00 -13.62
N ASN A 226 -2.10 -0.92 -13.29
CA ASN A 226 -0.84 -0.60 -12.63
C ASN A 226 0.19 -0.04 -13.63
N ASN A 227 0.27 -0.72 -14.77
CA ASN A 227 1.14 -0.45 -15.92
C ASN A 227 0.43 -0.95 -17.19
N GLU A 228 1.04 -0.80 -18.37
CA GLU A 228 0.42 -1.27 -19.62
C GLU A 228 0.29 -2.80 -19.63
N GLU A 229 1.26 -3.50 -19.03
CA GLU A 229 1.36 -4.96 -18.98
C GLU A 229 0.39 -5.60 -17.98
N LYS A 230 -0.21 -4.81 -17.09
CA LYS A 230 -1.10 -5.27 -16.00
C LYS A 230 -0.43 -6.29 -15.08
N ILE A 231 0.81 -5.98 -14.68
CA ILE A 231 1.65 -6.79 -13.78
C ILE A 231 1.69 -6.14 -12.39
N GLY A 232 1.58 -6.95 -11.34
CA GLY A 232 1.66 -6.47 -9.95
C GLY A 232 3.08 -6.05 -9.56
N ASP A 233 3.25 -5.25 -8.52
CA ASP A 233 4.57 -4.68 -8.17
C ASP A 233 5.54 -5.74 -7.64
N ALA A 234 5.03 -6.76 -6.95
CA ALA A 234 5.82 -7.87 -6.42
C ALA A 234 5.97 -9.04 -7.40
N GLU A 235 5.18 -9.08 -8.47
CA GLU A 235 5.16 -10.19 -9.42
C GLU A 235 6.50 -10.40 -10.16
N PRO A 236 7.25 -9.35 -10.60
CA PRO A 236 8.55 -9.53 -11.25
C PRO A 236 9.61 -10.23 -10.39
N VAL A 237 9.50 -10.15 -9.07
CA VAL A 237 10.46 -10.72 -8.12
C VAL A 237 10.00 -12.05 -7.50
N LEU A 238 8.89 -12.62 -7.97
CA LEU A 238 8.29 -13.83 -7.41
C LEU A 238 9.29 -15.00 -7.31
N SER A 239 10.08 -15.21 -8.38
CA SER A 239 11.10 -16.26 -8.42
C SER A 239 12.21 -16.05 -7.38
N LEU A 240 12.58 -14.80 -7.10
CA LEU A 240 13.57 -14.47 -6.07
C LEU A 240 13.01 -14.68 -4.67
N ILE A 241 11.73 -14.36 -4.46
CA ILE A 241 11.02 -14.63 -3.20
C ILE A 241 10.98 -16.15 -2.93
N ASP A 242 10.68 -16.95 -3.95
CA ASP A 242 10.68 -18.42 -3.83
C ASP A 242 12.07 -18.96 -3.53
N ALA A 243 13.10 -18.47 -4.23
CA ALA A 243 14.48 -18.85 -3.97
C ALA A 243 14.91 -18.50 -2.54
N TYR A 244 14.58 -17.29 -2.08
CA TYR A 244 14.87 -16.83 -0.72
C TYR A 244 14.21 -17.73 0.33
N ASN A 245 12.91 -17.97 0.22
CA ASN A 245 12.17 -18.80 1.18
C ASN A 245 12.66 -20.25 1.19
N ASN A 246 13.01 -20.79 0.02
CA ASN A 246 13.59 -22.13 -0.10
C ASN A 246 14.94 -22.21 0.62
N LEU A 247 15.82 -21.22 0.45
CA LEU A 247 17.12 -21.19 1.12
C LEU A 247 16.99 -21.03 2.63
N GLN A 248 16.07 -20.20 3.12
CA GLN A 248 15.82 -20.06 4.56
C GLN A 248 15.31 -21.37 5.16
N SER A 249 14.38 -22.02 4.46
CA SER A 249 13.87 -23.34 4.84
C SER A 249 14.99 -24.38 4.90
N ASP A 250 15.84 -24.45 3.86
CA ASP A 250 16.96 -25.38 3.78
C ASP A 250 18.02 -25.10 4.85
N ARG A 251 18.33 -23.82 5.12
CA ARG A 251 19.26 -23.43 6.20
C ARG A 251 18.77 -23.88 7.58
N SER A 252 17.50 -23.68 7.90
CA SER A 252 16.91 -24.12 9.17
C SER A 252 17.00 -25.63 9.30
N ASN A 253 16.59 -26.32 8.25
CA ASN A 253 16.66 -27.75 8.09
C ASN A 253 18.09 -28.32 8.25
N ASP A 254 19.11 -27.62 7.75
CA ASP A 254 20.51 -28.05 7.85
C ASP A 254 21.05 -27.88 9.26
N ILE A 255 20.66 -26.81 9.98
CA ILE A 255 20.97 -26.64 11.40
C ILE A 255 20.36 -27.79 12.21
N ASP A 256 19.09 -28.15 11.95
CA ASP A 256 18.44 -29.28 12.62
C ASP A 256 19.16 -30.62 12.34
N THR A 257 19.68 -30.80 11.12
CA THR A 257 20.43 -32.01 10.74
C THR A 257 21.79 -32.06 11.42
N GLN A 258 22.46 -30.91 11.56
CA GLN A 258 23.74 -30.81 12.25
C GLN A 258 23.62 -31.16 13.74
N ILE A 259 22.49 -30.82 14.37
CA ILE A 259 22.18 -31.25 15.75
C ILE A 259 22.02 -32.78 15.82
N ASN A 260 21.44 -33.40 14.80
CA ASN A 260 21.20 -34.84 14.70
C ASN A 260 22.35 -35.61 14.01
N ALA A 261 23.60 -35.19 14.21
CA ALA A 261 24.77 -35.73 13.49
C ALA A 261 24.87 -37.27 13.53
N VAL A 262 25.17 -37.87 12.37
CA VAL A 262 25.37 -39.32 12.25
C VAL A 262 26.78 -39.68 12.71
N LEU A 263 26.89 -40.52 13.73
CA LEU A 263 28.18 -41.07 14.15
C LEU A 263 28.56 -42.24 13.24
N ILE A 264 29.68 -42.11 12.52
CA ILE A 264 30.28 -43.20 11.76
C ILE A 264 31.41 -43.80 12.58
N ALA A 265 31.36 -45.11 12.79
CA ALA A 265 32.36 -45.86 13.53
C ALA A 265 33.05 -46.88 12.61
N TYR A 266 34.36 -46.77 12.44
CA TYR A 266 35.17 -47.68 11.63
C TYR A 266 35.88 -48.69 12.54
N GLY A 267 35.73 -49.98 12.25
CA GLY A 267 36.37 -51.06 13.03
C GLY A 267 35.58 -51.54 14.26
N TYR A 268 34.30 -51.15 14.38
CA TYR A 268 33.39 -51.55 15.47
C TYR A 268 32.34 -52.55 14.96
N SER A 269 31.97 -53.53 15.79
CA SER A 269 30.76 -54.36 15.58
C SER A 269 29.64 -53.81 16.44
N LEU A 270 28.66 -53.15 15.81
CA LEU A 270 27.66 -52.32 16.50
C LEU A 270 26.34 -53.05 16.83
N VAL A 271 26.16 -54.29 16.38
CA VAL A 271 24.85 -54.97 16.35
C VAL A 271 24.31 -55.24 17.76
N ASP A 272 25.14 -55.74 18.68
CA ASP A 272 24.70 -56.12 20.04
C ASP A 272 24.75 -54.95 21.05
N ALA A 273 25.56 -53.92 20.79
CA ALA A 273 25.76 -52.80 21.71
C ALA A 273 24.62 -51.76 21.62
N LEU A 274 24.02 -51.57 20.44
CA LEU A 274 22.94 -50.59 20.22
C LEU A 274 21.60 -51.03 20.82
N GLU A 275 21.30 -52.33 20.86
CA GLU A 275 20.06 -52.83 21.50
C GLU A 275 20.06 -52.63 23.01
N ASN A 276 21.23 -52.79 23.65
CA ASN A 276 21.41 -52.61 25.10
C ASN A 276 21.52 -51.13 25.52
N ALA A 277 21.77 -50.23 24.57
CA ALA A 277 22.01 -48.81 24.83
C ALA A 277 20.79 -47.89 24.62
N LYS A 278 19.62 -48.42 24.26
CA LYS A 278 18.39 -47.63 24.12
C LYS A 278 18.08 -46.88 25.42
N GLY A 279 18.26 -45.57 25.43
CA GLY A 279 18.02 -44.68 26.58
C GLY A 279 19.26 -44.34 27.42
N SER A 280 20.45 -44.82 27.04
CA SER A 280 21.71 -44.48 27.72
C SER A 280 22.45 -43.34 27.01
N THR A 281 22.96 -42.38 27.77
CA THR A 281 23.77 -41.24 27.26
C THR A 281 25.23 -41.58 26.98
N GLN A 282 25.66 -42.80 27.29
CA GLN A 282 27.03 -43.29 27.05
C GLN A 282 26.97 -44.72 26.51
N ILE A 283 27.75 -44.97 25.46
CA ILE A 283 27.91 -46.31 24.86
C ILE A 283 29.40 -46.64 24.86
N ALA A 284 29.79 -47.66 25.62
CA ALA A 284 31.13 -48.21 25.59
C ALA A 284 31.14 -49.37 24.59
N ILE A 285 32.04 -49.31 23.60
CA ILE A 285 32.19 -50.36 22.59
C ILE A 285 33.65 -50.80 22.58
N GLU A 286 33.88 -52.06 22.90
CA GLU A 286 35.21 -52.67 22.82
C GLU A 286 35.59 -52.91 21.36
N THR A 287 36.85 -52.63 21.00
CA THR A 287 37.34 -52.81 19.63
C THR A 287 38.52 -53.77 19.60
N PRO A 288 38.52 -54.77 18.71
CA PRO A 288 39.62 -55.72 18.57
C PRO A 288 40.73 -55.23 17.64
N ILE A 289 40.66 -54.00 17.10
CA ILE A 289 41.56 -53.47 16.05
C ILE A 289 42.22 -52.18 16.56
N GLU A 290 43.55 -52.07 16.45
CA GLU A 290 44.33 -50.91 16.94
C GLU A 290 44.00 -49.56 16.27
N ASN A 291 43.37 -49.56 15.08
CA ASN A 291 43.06 -48.35 14.30
C ASN A 291 41.55 -48.03 14.24
N ALA A 292 40.77 -48.45 15.25
CA ALA A 292 39.37 -48.08 15.32
C ALA A 292 39.21 -46.56 15.52
N ARG A 293 38.30 -45.95 14.76
CA ARG A 293 38.04 -44.51 14.84
C ARG A 293 36.55 -44.22 14.69
N THR A 294 36.09 -43.18 15.37
CA THR A 294 34.73 -42.66 15.24
C THR A 294 34.79 -41.22 14.79
N GLU A 295 33.98 -40.85 13.80
CA GLU A 295 33.83 -39.47 13.35
C GLU A 295 32.35 -39.17 13.16
N PHE A 296 31.93 -37.96 13.53
CA PHE A 296 30.61 -37.50 13.15
C PHE A 296 30.64 -37.10 11.68
N LEU A 297 29.74 -37.67 10.87
CA LEU A 297 29.52 -37.23 9.51
C LEU A 297 28.85 -35.86 9.59
N THR A 298 29.65 -34.80 9.43
CA THR A 298 29.15 -33.44 9.29
C THR A 298 29.18 -33.07 7.82
N ASN A 299 28.04 -32.61 7.31
CA ASN A 299 28.02 -31.96 6.01
C ASN A 299 28.53 -30.53 6.25
N SER A 300 29.78 -30.23 5.88
CA SER A 300 30.39 -28.92 6.13
C SER A 300 29.80 -27.87 5.17
N LEU A 301 28.64 -27.32 5.52
CA LEU A 301 28.10 -26.14 4.85
C LEU A 301 28.80 -24.89 5.41
N ASP A 302 29.40 -24.11 4.51
CA ASP A 302 29.95 -22.81 4.86
C ASP A 302 28.80 -21.81 5.04
N GLN A 303 28.37 -21.62 6.30
CA GLN A 303 27.33 -20.67 6.67
C GLN A 303 27.64 -19.24 6.20
N THR A 304 28.92 -18.87 6.05
CA THR A 304 29.29 -17.55 5.52
C THR A 304 28.93 -17.41 4.04
N GLN A 305 29.17 -18.45 3.23
CA GLN A 305 28.79 -18.42 1.81
C GLN A 305 27.27 -18.43 1.62
N VAL A 306 26.55 -19.21 2.42
CA VAL A 306 25.07 -19.24 2.39
C VAL A 306 24.50 -17.87 2.75
N GLU A 307 25.00 -17.24 3.81
CA GLU A 307 24.59 -15.89 4.23
C GLU A 307 24.83 -14.85 3.12
N LEU A 308 25.99 -14.88 2.47
CA LEU A 308 26.31 -13.98 1.35
C LEU A 308 25.33 -14.17 0.19
N PHE A 309 24.96 -15.41 -0.12
CA PHE A 309 24.01 -15.69 -1.20
C PHE A 309 22.60 -15.23 -0.85
N VAL A 310 22.14 -15.47 0.38
CA VAL A 310 20.84 -15.00 0.88
C VAL A 310 20.77 -13.47 0.81
N LYS A 311 21.80 -12.76 1.29
CA LYS A 311 21.88 -11.30 1.20
C LYS A 311 21.84 -10.81 -0.25
N SER A 312 22.55 -11.49 -1.16
CA SER A 312 22.52 -11.15 -2.59
C SER A 312 21.11 -11.29 -3.18
N ILE A 313 20.35 -12.32 -2.80
CA ILE A 313 18.95 -12.48 -3.24
C ILE A 313 18.07 -11.38 -2.64
N GLU A 314 18.20 -11.09 -1.35
CA GLU A 314 17.46 -10.01 -0.69
C GLU A 314 17.72 -8.65 -1.35
N GLU A 315 18.99 -8.33 -1.62
CA GLU A 315 19.38 -7.13 -2.36
C GLU A 315 18.77 -7.08 -3.76
N ASN A 316 18.73 -8.21 -4.47
CA ASN A 316 18.10 -8.29 -5.79
C ASN A 316 16.58 -8.10 -5.71
N ILE A 317 15.91 -8.64 -4.69
CA ILE A 317 14.48 -8.41 -4.44
C ILE A 317 14.22 -6.91 -4.29
N HIS A 318 14.95 -6.22 -3.42
CA HIS A 318 14.82 -4.78 -3.21
C HIS A 318 15.16 -3.95 -4.46
N LYS A 319 16.22 -4.32 -5.18
CA LYS A 319 16.65 -3.61 -6.38
C LYS A 319 15.66 -3.71 -7.54
N ILE A 320 15.07 -4.89 -7.75
CA ILE A 320 14.16 -5.15 -8.88
C ILE A 320 12.73 -4.71 -8.54
N SER A 321 12.29 -4.89 -7.29
CA SER A 321 10.99 -4.36 -6.82
C SER A 321 10.99 -2.84 -6.65
N TYR A 322 12.16 -2.19 -6.66
CA TYR A 322 12.35 -0.78 -6.35
C TYR A 322 11.98 -0.36 -4.92
N VAL A 323 11.68 -1.32 -4.03
CA VAL A 323 11.40 -1.04 -2.62
C VAL A 323 12.73 -0.93 -1.88
N PRO A 324 13.05 0.21 -1.24
CA PRO A 324 14.36 0.37 -0.62
C PRO A 324 14.54 -0.50 0.62
N ASN A 325 15.72 -1.08 0.82
CA ASN A 325 16.05 -1.81 2.04
C ASN A 325 16.32 -0.82 3.19
N MET A 326 15.51 -0.89 4.26
CA MET A 326 15.68 -0.03 5.44
C MET A 326 16.85 -0.44 6.32
N ASN A 327 17.30 -1.70 6.24
CA ASN A 327 18.38 -2.27 7.05
C ASN A 327 19.77 -2.12 6.42
N ASP A 328 19.91 -1.34 5.35
CA ASP A 328 21.21 -1.09 4.73
C ASP A 328 22.15 -0.35 5.71
N GLU A 329 23.24 -1.00 6.11
CA GLU A 329 24.25 -0.48 7.04
C GLU A 329 24.89 0.83 6.54
N LYS A 330 24.91 1.08 5.22
CA LYS A 330 25.37 2.36 4.66
C LYS A 330 24.45 3.54 5.01
N PHE A 331 23.30 3.26 5.61
CA PHE A 331 22.24 4.21 5.91
C PHE A 331 22.00 4.44 7.41
N SER A 332 22.71 3.73 8.31
CA SER A 332 22.63 4.00 9.75
C SER A 332 23.38 5.30 10.09
N GLY A 333 22.67 6.44 10.15
CA GLY A 333 23.23 7.75 10.52
C GLY A 333 22.27 8.93 10.28
N ASN A 334 22.75 10.17 10.49
CA ASN A 334 22.02 11.40 10.10
C ASN A 334 22.08 11.58 8.58
N VAL A 335 21.17 10.93 7.87
CA VAL A 335 21.06 11.05 6.42
C VAL A 335 20.33 12.36 6.07
N SER A 336 20.86 13.14 5.13
CA SER A 336 20.20 14.35 4.64
C SER A 336 18.92 14.02 3.86
N GLY A 337 17.97 14.96 3.79
CA GLY A 337 16.74 14.77 3.01
C GLY A 337 17.01 14.43 1.54
N GLU A 338 18.06 15.00 0.95
CA GLU A 338 18.48 14.72 -0.42
C GLU A 338 18.95 13.26 -0.61
N ALA A 339 19.75 12.72 0.31
CA ALA A 339 20.19 11.33 0.24
C ALA A 339 19.03 10.33 0.40
N MET A 340 18.00 10.68 1.19
CA MET A 340 16.78 9.89 1.27
C MET A 340 15.99 9.89 -0.05
N LYS A 341 15.91 11.03 -0.75
CA LYS A 341 15.29 11.10 -2.09
C LYS A 341 16.00 10.19 -3.09
N TRP A 342 17.33 10.15 -3.09
CA TRP A 342 18.09 9.24 -3.97
C TRP A 342 17.82 7.77 -3.68
N LYS A 343 17.59 7.40 -2.41
CA LYS A 343 17.23 6.04 -2.01
C LYS A 343 15.86 5.61 -2.54
N VAL A 344 14.89 6.52 -2.55
CA VAL A 344 13.52 6.26 -3.02
C VAL A 344 13.36 6.61 -4.52
N PHE A 345 14.40 7.10 -5.19
CA PHE A 345 14.31 7.61 -6.56
C PHE A 345 13.76 6.59 -7.56
N MET A 346 14.17 5.32 -7.46
CA MET A 346 13.63 4.26 -8.32
C MET A 346 12.15 4.00 -8.06
N MET A 347 11.74 4.00 -6.79
CA MET A 347 10.34 3.87 -6.40
C MET A 347 9.49 5.06 -6.88
N LEU A 348 10.05 6.28 -6.84
CA LEU A 348 9.42 7.49 -7.41
C LEU A 348 9.20 7.36 -8.93
N ASN A 349 10.18 6.85 -9.67
CA ASN A 349 10.03 6.63 -11.11
C ASN A 349 8.94 5.59 -11.43
N ALA A 350 8.90 4.49 -10.68
CA ALA A 350 7.84 3.49 -10.79
C ALA A 350 6.46 4.10 -10.47
N LEU A 351 6.39 4.91 -9.41
CA LEU A 351 5.17 5.60 -9.03
C LEU A 351 4.66 6.56 -10.11
N VAL A 352 5.53 7.31 -10.81
CA VAL A 352 5.10 8.20 -11.90
C VAL A 352 4.36 7.45 -13.01
N ILE A 353 4.79 6.22 -13.33
CA ILE A 353 4.11 5.38 -14.32
C ILE A 353 2.74 4.96 -13.78
N LYS A 354 2.71 4.41 -12.57
CA LYS A 354 1.49 3.97 -11.87
C LYS A 354 0.45 5.10 -11.76
N GLN A 355 0.88 6.29 -11.33
CA GLN A 355 0.02 7.48 -11.21
C GLN A 355 -0.65 7.84 -12.54
N ARG A 356 0.04 7.73 -13.68
CA ARG A 356 -0.56 8.05 -14.99
C ARG A 356 -1.73 7.12 -15.32
N TYR A 357 -1.60 5.83 -15.06
CA TYR A 357 -2.67 4.86 -15.28
C TYR A 357 -3.78 4.98 -14.23
N PHE A 358 -3.42 5.21 -12.97
CA PHE A 358 -4.39 5.45 -11.90
C PHE A 358 -5.25 6.68 -12.18
N ILE A 359 -4.64 7.80 -12.56
CA ILE A 359 -5.35 9.03 -12.95
C ILE A 359 -6.25 8.80 -14.17
N LYS A 360 -5.87 7.92 -15.11
CA LYS A 360 -6.76 7.55 -16.22
C LYS A 360 -8.03 6.86 -15.71
N GLY A 361 -7.91 5.94 -14.76
CA GLY A 361 -9.04 5.32 -14.07
C GLY A 361 -9.90 6.33 -13.32
N ILE A 362 -9.29 7.25 -12.57
CA ILE A 362 -10.03 8.34 -11.89
C ILE A 362 -10.80 9.21 -12.89
N LYS A 363 -10.22 9.53 -14.05
CA LYS A 363 -10.94 10.30 -15.08
C LYS A 363 -12.18 9.56 -15.58
N GLU A 364 -12.08 8.25 -15.81
CA GLU A 364 -13.22 7.42 -16.20
C GLU A 364 -14.29 7.37 -15.09
N ARG A 365 -13.87 7.19 -13.83
CA ARG A 365 -14.74 7.30 -12.64
C ARG A 365 -15.49 8.62 -12.65
N LEU A 366 -14.80 9.74 -12.76
CA LEU A 366 -15.40 11.07 -12.73
C LEU A 366 -16.39 11.30 -13.86
N ILE A 367 -16.14 10.77 -15.06
CA ILE A 367 -17.09 10.82 -16.18
C ILE A 367 -18.39 10.08 -15.81
N LEU A 368 -18.31 8.88 -15.24
CA LEU A 368 -19.49 8.11 -14.82
C LEU A 368 -20.28 8.85 -13.72
N LEU A 369 -19.58 9.43 -12.74
CA LEU A 369 -20.21 10.21 -11.67
C LEU A 369 -20.89 11.47 -12.23
N GLN A 370 -20.22 12.20 -13.12
CA GLN A 370 -20.75 13.39 -13.78
C GLN A 370 -22.02 13.07 -14.59
N ASN A 371 -22.01 11.99 -15.37
CA ASN A 371 -23.16 11.60 -16.19
C ASN A 371 -24.42 11.42 -15.34
N VAL A 372 -24.27 10.80 -14.17
CA VAL A 372 -25.39 10.64 -13.24
C VAL A 372 -25.81 11.97 -12.60
N LEU A 373 -24.86 12.80 -12.17
CA LEU A 373 -25.16 14.12 -11.61
C LEU A 373 -25.90 15.02 -12.61
N ASN A 374 -25.53 14.93 -13.90
CA ASN A 374 -26.23 15.63 -14.96
C ASN A 374 -27.68 15.14 -15.10
N VAL A 375 -27.92 13.83 -15.00
CA VAL A 375 -29.27 13.25 -15.04
C VAL A 375 -30.10 13.65 -13.82
N LYS A 376 -29.51 13.64 -12.61
CA LYS A 376 -30.23 13.93 -11.36
C LYS A 376 -30.47 15.42 -11.10
N ASN A 377 -29.44 16.25 -11.32
CA ASN A 377 -29.40 17.63 -10.86
C ASN A 377 -29.18 18.63 -12.00
N GLY A 378 -28.97 18.18 -13.24
CA GLY A 378 -28.63 19.06 -14.37
C GLY A 378 -27.25 19.69 -14.27
N ILE A 379 -26.38 19.16 -13.40
CA ILE A 379 -25.03 19.69 -13.16
C ILE A 379 -24.08 19.14 -14.22
N ASN A 380 -23.44 20.04 -14.96
CA ASN A 380 -22.45 19.68 -15.97
C ASN A 380 -21.16 20.47 -15.74
N LEU A 381 -20.16 19.79 -15.17
CA LEU A 381 -18.85 20.36 -14.87
C LEU A 381 -17.84 19.97 -15.96
N ASN A 382 -16.92 20.87 -16.28
CA ASN A 382 -15.90 20.58 -17.28
C ASN A 382 -14.73 19.81 -16.65
N LEU A 383 -14.77 18.47 -16.71
CA LEU A 383 -13.70 17.62 -16.18
C LEU A 383 -12.32 17.89 -16.78
N SER A 384 -12.22 18.60 -17.91
CA SER A 384 -10.95 18.94 -18.54
C SER A 384 -10.15 19.98 -17.75
N THR A 385 -10.81 20.83 -16.96
CA THR A 385 -10.14 21.84 -16.13
C THR A 385 -9.72 21.29 -14.76
N LEU A 386 -10.17 20.08 -14.42
CA LEU A 386 -9.85 19.43 -13.16
C LEU A 386 -8.44 18.81 -13.22
N LYS A 387 -7.58 19.28 -12.32
CA LYS A 387 -6.23 18.77 -12.10
C LYS A 387 -6.24 17.79 -10.93
N ILE A 388 -5.98 16.53 -11.25
CA ILE A 388 -5.84 15.42 -10.30
C ILE A 388 -4.37 15.25 -9.96
N GLN A 389 -4.04 15.24 -8.66
CA GLN A 389 -2.66 15.09 -8.19
C GLN A 389 -2.57 14.04 -7.09
N MET A 390 -1.65 13.08 -7.27
CA MET A 390 -1.28 12.10 -6.24
C MET A 390 0.07 12.50 -5.66
N LYS A 391 0.13 12.78 -4.36
CA LYS A 391 1.38 13.16 -3.68
C LYS A 391 1.97 11.92 -2.98
N PRO A 392 3.20 11.49 -3.32
CA PRO A 392 3.81 10.34 -2.64
C PRO A 392 3.94 10.59 -1.14
N ASN A 393 3.76 9.53 -0.35
CA ASN A 393 4.01 9.58 1.08
C ASN A 393 5.52 9.46 1.35
N LEU A 394 6.18 10.59 1.60
CA LEU A 394 7.61 10.68 1.85
C LEU A 394 7.88 11.16 3.27
N PRO A 395 8.86 10.57 4.00
CA PRO A 395 9.37 11.16 5.23
C PRO A 395 9.99 12.54 4.93
N VAL A 396 9.59 13.55 5.69
CA VAL A 396 10.06 14.94 5.54
C VAL A 396 10.87 15.39 6.74
N ASN A 397 11.97 16.11 6.49
CA ASN A 397 12.75 16.75 7.54
C ASN A 397 12.26 18.19 7.74
N LEU A 398 11.37 18.40 8.70
CA LEU A 398 10.81 19.71 9.01
C LEU A 398 11.88 20.74 9.39
N SER A 399 12.96 20.33 10.05
CA SER A 399 14.04 21.24 10.44
C SER A 399 14.75 21.83 9.21
N GLU A 400 15.02 20.99 8.21
CA GLU A 400 15.59 21.41 6.94
C GLU A 400 14.63 22.33 6.18
N ILE A 401 13.33 22.02 6.16
CA ILE A 401 12.31 22.88 5.53
C ILE A 401 12.25 24.26 6.21
N ILE A 402 12.21 24.31 7.54
CA ILE A 402 12.18 25.58 8.29
C ILE A 402 13.45 26.40 8.03
N GLN A 403 14.63 25.77 7.99
CA GLN A 403 15.87 26.44 7.62
C GLN A 403 15.81 27.00 6.19
N ASN A 404 15.28 26.23 5.23
CA ASN A 404 15.11 26.69 3.86
C ASN A 404 14.13 27.86 3.76
N ILE A 405 13.02 27.84 4.51
CA ILE A 405 12.06 28.95 4.59
C ILE A 405 12.76 30.20 5.13
N ASN A 406 13.49 30.11 6.23
CA ASN A 406 14.21 31.25 6.79
C ASN A 406 15.23 31.83 5.80
N ASN A 407 15.96 30.97 5.09
CA ASN A 407 16.95 31.38 4.10
C ASN A 407 16.32 31.95 2.82
N SER A 408 15.06 31.63 2.52
CA SER A 408 14.39 32.08 1.30
C SER A 408 13.72 33.45 1.40
N GLN A 409 13.55 34.01 2.61
CA GLN A 409 12.71 35.21 2.83
C GLN A 409 13.21 36.47 2.10
N GLU A 410 14.47 36.51 1.67
CA GLU A 410 15.00 37.61 0.86
C GLU A 410 14.51 37.57 -0.60
N PHE A 411 14.21 36.38 -1.13
CA PHE A 411 13.92 36.17 -2.56
C PHE A 411 12.52 35.63 -2.85
N ILE A 412 11.90 34.94 -1.87
CA ILE A 412 10.63 34.24 -2.03
C ILE A 412 9.66 34.77 -0.96
N PRO A 413 8.48 35.29 -1.37
CA PRO A 413 7.47 35.72 -0.43
C PRO A 413 7.08 34.62 0.56
N LEU A 414 6.80 35.01 1.81
CA LEU A 414 6.49 34.09 2.90
C LEU A 414 5.35 33.12 2.54
N ILE A 415 4.32 33.59 1.85
CA ILE A 415 3.19 32.77 1.39
C ILE A 415 3.61 31.56 0.56
N HIS A 416 4.58 31.74 -0.34
CA HIS A 416 5.06 30.66 -1.19
C HIS A 416 5.97 29.68 -0.44
N SER A 417 6.79 30.19 0.49
CA SER A 417 7.70 29.37 1.29
C SER A 417 6.97 28.59 2.39
N LEU A 418 5.89 29.13 2.96
CA LEU A 418 5.00 28.40 3.87
C LEU A 418 4.30 27.23 3.19
N GLY A 419 4.02 27.33 1.89
CA GLY A 419 3.51 26.23 1.08
C GLY A 419 4.48 25.05 0.92
N TRP A 420 5.73 25.15 1.38
CA TRP A 420 6.67 24.03 1.44
C TRP A 420 6.47 23.13 2.66
N LEU A 421 5.76 23.61 3.68
CA LEU A 421 5.44 22.80 4.84
C LEU A 421 4.43 21.71 4.45
N PRO A 422 4.61 20.47 4.95
CA PRO A 422 3.59 19.44 4.81
C PRO A 422 2.31 19.88 5.54
N ASP A 423 1.16 19.42 5.06
CA ASP A 423 -0.15 19.56 5.71
C ASP A 423 -0.63 21.00 5.93
N VAL A 424 -0.14 21.95 5.13
CA VAL A 424 -0.67 23.31 5.08
C VAL A 424 -1.61 23.45 3.89
N ASP A 425 -2.91 23.35 4.15
CA ASP A 425 -3.95 23.48 3.12
C ASP A 425 -4.16 24.93 2.69
N ASN A 426 -4.04 25.89 3.64
CA ASN A 426 -4.20 27.31 3.37
C ASN A 426 -3.06 28.14 3.98
N PRO A 427 -1.98 28.40 3.22
CA PRO A 427 -0.87 29.24 3.67
C PRO A 427 -1.29 30.68 4.03
N GLN A 428 -2.42 31.16 3.49
CA GLN A 428 -2.93 32.50 3.78
C GLN A 428 -3.40 32.62 5.23
N GLU A 429 -4.11 31.60 5.72
CA GLU A 429 -4.61 31.55 7.11
C GLU A 429 -3.46 31.53 8.12
N LEU A 430 -2.37 30.82 7.82
CA LEU A 430 -1.18 30.83 8.66
C LEU A 430 -0.50 32.20 8.74
N ILE A 431 -0.52 32.97 7.65
CA ILE A 431 -0.01 34.35 7.66
C ILE A 431 -0.88 35.24 8.52
N GLU A 432 -2.20 35.08 8.46
CA GLU A 432 -3.14 35.81 9.31
C GLU A 432 -2.88 35.52 10.79
N GLN A 433 -2.78 34.25 11.17
CA GLN A 433 -2.42 33.83 12.54
C GLN A 433 -1.05 34.38 12.98
N LEU A 434 -0.04 34.38 12.10
CA LEU A 434 1.29 34.93 12.38
C LEU A 434 1.22 36.45 12.62
N ASN A 435 0.43 37.18 11.83
CA ASN A 435 0.27 38.62 11.96
C ASN A 435 -0.47 38.97 13.25
N GLU A 436 -1.53 38.25 13.60
CA GLU A 436 -2.21 38.36 14.89
C GLU A 436 -1.25 38.13 16.06
N GLN A 437 -0.42 37.08 15.97
CA GLN A 437 0.60 36.79 16.99
C GLN A 437 1.62 37.93 17.12
N LYS A 438 2.08 38.52 16.01
CA LYS A 438 2.99 39.67 16.02
C LYS A 438 2.35 40.92 16.61
N MET A 439 1.10 41.20 16.27
CA MET A 439 0.33 42.32 16.82
C MET A 439 0.18 42.18 18.34
N ASN A 440 -0.28 41.02 18.82
CA ASN A 440 -0.42 40.74 20.25
C ASN A 440 0.92 40.86 21.01
N ASN A 441 2.03 40.45 20.39
CA ASN A 441 3.36 40.58 20.98
C ASN A 441 3.84 42.05 21.02
N MET A 442 3.53 42.84 19.99
CA MET A 442 3.82 44.28 19.97
C MET A 442 3.00 45.02 21.04
N GLU A 443 1.71 44.69 21.20
CA GLU A 443 0.86 45.26 22.25
C GLU A 443 1.42 44.95 23.64
N ARG A 444 1.79 43.70 23.92
CA ARG A 444 2.45 43.32 25.19
C ARG A 444 3.77 44.05 25.42
N GLN A 445 4.57 44.27 24.38
CA GLN A 445 5.80 45.04 24.50
C GLN A 445 5.53 46.53 24.76
N MET A 446 4.50 47.12 24.13
CA MET A 446 4.10 48.50 24.40
C MET A 446 3.54 48.65 25.82
N GLU A 447 2.78 47.68 26.33
CA GLU A 447 2.31 47.67 27.73
C GLU A 447 3.48 47.60 28.72
N LEU A 448 4.50 46.76 28.46
CA LEU A 448 5.70 46.66 29.29
C LEU A 448 6.59 47.91 29.22
N ILE A 449 6.68 48.57 28.06
CA ILE A 449 7.41 49.84 27.89
C ILE A 449 6.64 50.99 28.54
N GLY A 450 5.30 50.99 28.43
CA GLY A 450 4.41 51.94 29.10
C GLY A 450 4.49 51.83 30.62
N SER A 451 4.52 50.62 31.18
CA SER A 451 4.73 50.42 32.63
C SER A 451 6.13 50.82 33.08
N SER A 452 7.14 50.72 32.20
CA SER A 452 8.52 51.13 32.51
C SER A 452 8.73 52.65 32.47
N HIS A 453 7.89 53.42 31.77
CA HIS A 453 7.90 54.89 31.82
C HIS A 453 7.20 55.42 33.08
N ASP A 454 6.14 54.74 33.54
CA ASP A 454 5.40 55.11 34.76
C ASP A 454 6.19 54.89 36.07
N ASP A 455 7.27 54.10 36.03
CA ASP A 455 8.13 53.82 37.20
C ASP A 455 9.38 54.72 37.26
N ILE A 456 9.75 55.44 36.19
CA ILE A 456 10.87 56.43 36.22
C ILE A 456 10.37 57.81 36.68
N GLU A 457 9.11 58.17 36.40
CA GLU A 457 8.51 59.44 36.88
C GLU A 457 8.06 59.40 38.36
N LYS A 458 8.18 58.26 39.05
CA LYS A 458 7.73 58.10 40.45
C LYS A 458 8.85 58.11 41.50
N ASP A 459 10.12 58.16 41.09
CA ASP A 459 11.27 58.14 42.02
C ASP A 459 11.92 59.54 42.21
N GLU A 460 11.35 60.64 41.68
CA GLU A 460 11.90 62.00 41.83
C GLU A 460 11.05 62.99 42.65
N GLU A 461 9.97 62.57 43.33
CA GLU A 461 9.27 63.43 44.31
C GLU A 461 8.99 62.71 45.63
N ASP A 462 9.41 63.36 46.71
CA ASP A 462 9.23 63.08 48.14
C ASP A 462 10.08 61.94 48.75
N ASP A 463 10.97 62.15 49.72
CA ASP A 463 11.27 63.37 50.45
C ASP A 463 12.54 63.14 51.31
N SER A 464 13.31 64.20 51.49
CA SER A 464 14.38 64.29 52.47
C SER A 464 13.81 64.62 53.85
N ASP A 465 14.08 63.78 54.87
CA ASP A 465 14.37 64.30 56.22
C ASP A 465 15.09 63.27 57.10
N SER A 466 15.89 63.79 58.02
CA SER A 466 17.21 63.28 58.39
C SER A 466 17.33 62.66 59.81
N GLU A 467 18.33 61.76 59.92
CA GLU A 467 19.31 61.60 61.01
C GLU A 467 19.11 60.66 62.23
N ASN A 468 20.09 59.73 62.34
CA ASN A 468 20.84 59.24 63.53
C ASN A 468 20.13 58.31 64.56
N SER A 469 20.65 57.15 64.99
CA SER A 469 22.04 56.69 65.12
C SER A 469 22.17 55.19 65.53
N LYS A 470 23.37 54.62 65.27
CA LYS A 470 24.11 53.54 65.99
C LYS A 470 23.89 52.05 65.66
N ASP A 471 24.96 51.49 65.08
CA ASP A 471 25.70 50.27 65.44
C ASP A 471 24.94 49.00 65.86
N ASN A 472 25.03 47.94 65.05
CA ASN A 472 25.80 46.76 65.49
C ASN A 472 26.20 45.80 64.36
N GLN A 473 27.42 45.29 64.48
CA GLN A 473 28.08 44.28 63.67
C GLN A 473 27.35 42.92 63.72
N SER A 474 27.38 42.13 62.63
CA SER A 474 28.25 40.95 62.54
C SER A 474 27.96 40.02 61.34
N LYS A 475 29.05 39.73 60.60
CA LYS A 475 29.56 38.41 60.18
C LYS A 475 28.80 37.54 59.14
N ARG A 476 29.55 37.33 58.02
CA ARG A 476 30.03 36.01 57.49
C ARG A 476 29.01 35.12 56.76
N THR A 477 29.29 34.40 55.67
CA THR A 477 30.47 34.18 54.80
C THR A 477 29.99 33.48 53.51
N ARG A 478 30.73 33.66 52.41
CA ARG A 478 30.84 32.72 51.28
C ARG A 478 31.20 31.30 51.75
N SER A 479 30.71 30.27 51.05
CA SER A 479 31.44 29.17 50.37
C SER A 479 30.51 27.96 50.17
N THR A 480 30.16 27.60 48.93
CA THR A 480 30.71 26.46 48.14
C THR A 480 30.65 25.09 48.84
N VAL A 481 30.00 24.12 48.18
CA VAL A 481 30.49 22.77 47.79
C VAL A 481 29.28 21.86 47.50
N THR A 482 28.96 21.49 46.26
CA THR A 482 29.42 20.36 45.40
C THR A 482 28.79 18.98 45.67
N VAL A 483 28.39 18.33 44.56
CA VAL A 483 28.25 16.88 44.25
C VAL A 483 27.11 16.09 44.92
N GLN A 484 26.13 15.66 44.12
CA GLN A 484 26.12 14.32 43.49
C GLN A 484 25.36 14.33 42.18
#